data_AF-A0A2M7SV98-F1
#
_entry.id   AF-A0A2M7SV98-F1
#
_cell.length_a   1.000
_cell.length_b   1.000
_cell.length_c   1.000
_cell.angle_alpha   90.00
_cell.angle_beta   90.00
_cell.angle_gamma   90.00
#
_symmetry.space_group_name_H-M   'P 1'
#
loop_
_entity.id
_entity.type
_entity.pdbx_description
1 polymer ?
#
loop_
_entity_poly.entity_id
_entity_poly.type
_entity_poly.pdbx_seq_one_letter_code
_entity_poly.pdbx_strand_id
1 'polypeptide(L)'
;KEADTCFGDIWKNRLLKTDDRSTIVARGFVGPLRYLRNEASVQLARLTVEKVPNLFVGQPDITLDQALLATEMEGHRALAGEDDEKALFYGGEVAGRIQDIPSVKELIERIAEEAEKIIKELPGKVIV
;
A
#
# COMPACT_ATOMS: atom_id res chain seq x y z
N LYS A 1 14.49 -19.80 -6.87
CA LYS A 1 15.15 -18.51 -6.61
C LYS A 1 14.19 -17.73 -5.74
N GLU A 2 14.40 -17.73 -4.43
CA GLU A 2 13.58 -16.96 -3.49
C GLU A 2 13.69 -15.49 -3.88
N ALA A 3 12.55 -14.82 -4.04
CA ALA A 3 12.52 -13.38 -4.22
C ALA A 3 13.04 -12.75 -2.91
N ASP A 4 14.14 -11.99 -3.02
CA ASP A 4 14.97 -11.34 -1.98
C ASP A 4 14.22 -10.41 -0.99
N THR A 5 12.90 -10.45 -0.96
CA THR A 5 12.10 -9.58 -0.10
C THR A 5 11.76 -10.31 1.20
N CYS A 6 12.19 -9.78 2.34
CA CYS A 6 11.83 -10.26 3.69
C CYS A 6 10.33 -10.11 4.05
N PHE A 7 9.47 -9.84 3.06
CA PHE A 7 8.03 -9.73 3.22
C PHE A 7 7.37 -11.09 3.01
N GLY A 8 6.43 -11.44 3.90
CA GLY A 8 5.63 -12.65 3.78
C GLY A 8 4.80 -12.65 2.49
N ASP A 9 4.50 -13.84 1.98
CA ASP A 9 3.79 -14.01 0.70
C ASP A 9 2.39 -13.40 0.72
N ILE A 10 1.77 -13.29 1.90
CA ILE A 10 0.50 -12.57 2.10
C ILE A 10 0.57 -11.13 1.56
N TRP A 11 1.69 -10.45 1.73
CA TRP A 11 1.89 -9.08 1.25
C TRP A 11 2.01 -9.02 -0.27
N LYS A 12 2.83 -9.93 -0.84
CA LYS A 12 3.03 -10.03 -2.29
C LYS A 12 1.71 -10.35 -2.99
N ASN A 13 0.95 -11.28 -2.45
CA ASN A 13 -0.35 -11.68 -3.00
C ASN A 13 -1.37 -10.54 -2.94
N ARG A 14 -1.44 -9.80 -1.83
CA ARG A 14 -2.29 -8.60 -1.75
C ARG A 14 -1.87 -7.53 -2.77
N LEU A 15 -0.57 -7.32 -2.95
CA LEU A 15 -0.04 -6.36 -3.93
C LEU A 15 -0.51 -6.69 -5.35
N LEU A 16 -0.39 -7.95 -5.76
CA LEU A 16 -0.80 -8.42 -7.10
C LEU A 16 -2.31 -8.39 -7.32
N LYS A 17 -3.12 -8.43 -6.25
CA LYS A 17 -4.59 -8.31 -6.34
C LYS A 17 -5.08 -6.84 -6.38
N THR A 18 -4.20 -5.88 -6.09
CA THR A 18 -4.59 -4.48 -5.90
C THR A 18 -4.71 -3.75 -7.25
N ASP A 19 -5.80 -2.99 -7.44
CA ASP A 19 -5.94 -2.03 -8.54
C ASP A 19 -5.51 -0.59 -8.14
N ASP A 20 -5.53 0.34 -9.09
CA ASP A 20 -5.13 1.74 -8.89
C ASP A 20 -6.03 2.53 -7.92
N ARG A 21 -7.28 2.07 -7.70
CA ARG A 21 -8.29 2.69 -6.84
C ARG A 21 -8.51 1.93 -5.53
N SER A 22 -7.79 0.83 -5.34
CA SER A 22 -7.90 -0.10 -4.21
C SER A 22 -6.92 0.26 -3.11
N THR A 23 -6.81 1.56 -2.82
CA THR A 23 -6.18 2.05 -1.60
C THR A 23 -7.17 2.85 -0.79
N ILE A 24 -6.88 3.04 0.50
CA ILE A 24 -7.66 3.84 1.42
C ILE A 24 -6.75 4.52 2.42
N VAL A 25 -7.12 5.73 2.85
CA VAL A 25 -6.40 6.45 3.91
C VAL A 25 -7.18 6.29 5.20
N ALA A 26 -6.48 5.94 6.26
CA ALA A 26 -7.05 5.84 7.61
C ALA A 26 -6.02 6.35 8.63
N ARG A 27 -6.44 6.42 9.89
CA ARG A 27 -5.56 6.70 11.01
C ARG A 27 -4.52 5.58 11.09
N GLY A 28 -3.26 5.98 11.25
CA GLY A 28 -2.15 5.11 11.58
C GLY A 28 -1.40 5.64 12.80
N PHE A 29 -0.38 4.89 13.22
CA PHE A 29 0.27 5.08 14.52
C PHE A 29 0.79 6.51 14.80
N VAL A 30 1.22 7.24 13.77
CA VAL A 30 1.82 8.59 13.88
C VAL A 30 1.16 9.63 12.97
N GLY A 31 -0.02 9.32 12.41
CA GLY A 31 -0.69 10.17 11.43
C GLY A 31 -1.45 9.37 10.37
N PRO A 32 -1.95 10.01 9.30
CA PRO A 32 -2.67 9.31 8.25
C PRO A 32 -1.72 8.40 7.48
N LEU A 33 -2.08 7.12 7.39
CA LEU A 33 -1.37 6.13 6.58
C LEU A 33 -2.26 5.67 5.44
N ARG A 34 -1.61 5.25 4.35
CA ARG A 34 -2.30 4.67 3.20
C ARG A 34 -2.18 3.16 3.22
N TYR A 35 -3.32 2.52 3.10
CA TYR A 35 -3.48 1.07 3.14
C TYR A 35 -3.94 0.54 1.79
N LEU A 36 -3.53 -0.68 1.46
CA LEU A 36 -4.17 -1.46 0.41
C LEU A 36 -5.55 -1.88 0.90
N ARG A 37 -6.58 -1.70 0.06
CA ARG A 37 -7.97 -1.90 0.46
C ARG A 37 -8.28 -3.37 0.69
N ASN A 38 -8.92 -3.64 1.82
CA ASN A 38 -9.46 -4.91 2.26
C ASN A 38 -10.46 -4.66 3.41
N GLU A 39 -11.05 -5.70 3.98
CA GLU A 39 -11.99 -5.55 5.10
C GLU A 39 -11.38 -4.79 6.28
N ALA A 40 -10.20 -5.17 6.77
CA ALA A 40 -9.57 -4.53 7.93
C ALA A 40 -9.30 -3.03 7.73
N SER A 41 -8.75 -2.64 6.58
CA SER A 41 -8.50 -1.23 6.27
C SER A 41 -9.78 -0.41 6.10
N VAL A 42 -10.86 -1.01 5.60
CA VAL A 42 -12.18 -0.37 5.53
C VAL A 42 -12.76 -0.16 6.93
N GLN A 43 -12.63 -1.14 7.83
CA GLN A 43 -13.07 -0.98 9.22
C GLN A 43 -12.28 0.10 9.95
N LEU A 44 -10.94 0.11 9.78
CA LEU A 44 -10.09 1.14 10.36
C LEU A 44 -10.44 2.54 9.83
N ALA A 45 -10.72 2.67 8.53
CA ALA A 45 -11.14 3.94 7.94
C ALA A 45 -12.50 4.41 8.49
N ARG A 46 -13.46 3.50 8.70
CA ARG A 46 -14.76 3.84 9.32
C ARG A 46 -14.57 4.34 10.75
N LEU A 47 -13.78 3.65 11.55
CA LEU A 47 -13.43 4.08 12.91
C LEU A 47 -12.70 5.44 12.92
N THR A 48 -11.82 5.65 11.94
CA THR A 48 -11.12 6.93 11.78
C THR A 48 -12.10 8.08 11.54
N VAL A 49 -13.07 7.89 10.64
CA VAL A 49 -14.10 8.90 10.36
C VAL A 49 -14.96 9.18 11.61
N GLU A 50 -15.27 8.15 12.40
CA GLU A 50 -16.09 8.30 13.60
C GLU A 50 -15.34 9.01 14.74
N LYS A 51 -14.09 8.63 15.00
CA LYS A 51 -13.33 9.06 16.18
C LYS A 51 -12.43 10.26 15.92
N VAL A 52 -11.82 10.33 14.74
CA VAL A 52 -10.80 11.32 14.40
C VAL A 52 -11.01 11.90 12.99
N PRO A 53 -12.19 12.49 12.70
CA PRO A 53 -12.50 13.01 11.36
C PRO A 53 -11.55 14.14 10.94
N ASN A 54 -11.05 14.92 11.90
CA ASN A 54 -10.17 16.06 11.62
C ASN A 54 -8.78 15.63 11.10
N LEU A 55 -8.45 14.34 11.18
CA LEU A 55 -7.25 13.79 10.56
C LEU A 55 -7.22 14.09 9.05
N PHE A 56 -8.38 14.01 8.38
CA PHE A 56 -8.49 14.24 6.94
C PHE A 56 -8.35 15.71 6.52
N VAL A 57 -8.39 16.64 7.47
CA VAL A 57 -8.11 18.08 7.24
C VAL A 57 -6.73 18.49 7.75
N GLY A 58 -5.86 17.52 8.06
CA GLY A 58 -4.47 17.75 8.47
C GLY A 58 -4.29 18.11 9.95
N GLN A 59 -5.32 17.94 10.78
CA GLN A 59 -5.17 18.09 12.23
C GLN A 59 -4.56 16.79 12.80
N PRO A 60 -3.47 16.87 13.58
CA PRO A 60 -2.85 15.68 14.16
C PRO A 60 -3.79 15.03 15.17
N ASP A 61 -3.83 13.71 15.14
CA ASP A 61 -4.47 12.91 16.18
C ASP A 61 -3.57 12.87 17.43
N ILE A 62 -3.95 13.62 18.45
CA ILE A 62 -3.31 13.56 19.78
C ILE A 62 -4.01 12.57 20.71
N THR A 63 -5.05 11.89 20.23
CA THR A 63 -5.87 10.99 21.04
C THR A 63 -5.33 9.57 20.97
N LEU A 64 -5.26 8.91 22.13
CA LEU A 64 -4.92 7.49 22.26
C LEU A 64 -6.22 6.68 22.37
N ASP A 65 -7.11 6.82 21.38
CA ASP A 65 -8.35 6.04 21.36
C ASP A 65 -8.01 4.54 21.30
N GLN A 66 -8.49 3.81 22.32
CA GLN A 66 -8.14 2.41 22.52
C GLN A 66 -8.71 1.51 21.43
N ALA A 67 -9.87 1.87 20.83
CA ALA A 67 -10.47 1.05 19.78
C ALA A 67 -9.69 1.17 18.47
N LEU A 68 -9.22 2.38 18.12
CA LEU A 68 -8.32 2.59 16.98
C LEU A 68 -7.00 1.83 17.17
N LEU A 69 -6.37 1.97 18.34
CA LEU A 69 -5.12 1.27 18.66
C LEU A 69 -5.29 -0.25 18.62
N ALA A 70 -6.37 -0.79 19.19
CA ALA A 70 -6.65 -2.22 19.17
C ALA A 70 -6.84 -2.75 17.74
N THR A 71 -7.60 -2.03 16.92
CA THR A 71 -7.87 -2.40 15.51
C THR A 71 -6.58 -2.38 14.69
N GLU A 72 -5.73 -1.36 14.85
CA GLU A 72 -4.42 -1.31 14.19
C GLU A 72 -3.51 -2.47 14.62
N MET A 73 -3.41 -2.73 15.92
CA MET A 73 -2.58 -3.81 16.45
C MET A 73 -3.05 -5.19 16.00
N GLU A 74 -4.36 -5.43 15.94
CA GLU A 74 -4.93 -6.65 15.41
C GLU A 74 -4.59 -6.83 13.93
N GLY A 75 -4.82 -5.80 13.12
CA GLY A 75 -4.50 -5.84 11.70
C GLY A 75 -3.02 -6.05 11.41
N HIS A 76 -2.12 -5.50 12.23
CA HIS A 76 -0.68 -5.76 12.10
C HIS A 76 -0.29 -7.18 12.53
N ARG A 77 -0.89 -7.73 13.58
CA ARG A 77 -0.65 -9.12 13.97
C ARG A 77 -1.11 -10.11 12.90
N ALA A 78 -2.21 -9.80 12.21
CA ALA A 78 -2.74 -10.62 11.14
C ALA A 78 -1.79 -10.72 9.92
N LEU A 79 -0.80 -9.83 9.76
CA LEU A 79 0.24 -9.96 8.73
C LEU A 79 1.12 -11.20 8.89
N ALA A 80 1.19 -11.79 10.08
CA ALA A 80 1.90 -13.04 10.34
C ALA A 80 1.06 -14.30 10.03
N GLY A 81 -0.22 -14.12 9.69
CA GLY A 81 -1.14 -15.20 9.33
C GLY A 81 -1.29 -15.38 7.83
N GLU A 82 -2.38 -16.03 7.43
CA GLU A 82 -2.73 -16.32 6.03
C GLU A 82 -3.99 -15.56 5.55
N ASP A 83 -4.72 -14.94 6.49
CA ASP A 83 -5.98 -14.24 6.22
C ASP A 83 -5.73 -12.79 5.78
N ASP A 84 -5.74 -12.58 4.46
CA ASP A 84 -5.46 -11.27 3.87
C ASP A 84 -6.58 -10.24 4.09
N GLU A 85 -7.78 -10.62 4.48
CA GLU A 85 -8.86 -9.66 4.75
C GLU A 85 -8.75 -9.03 6.14
N LYS A 86 -8.08 -9.71 7.08
CA LYS A 86 -7.84 -9.19 8.44
C LYS A 86 -6.56 -8.38 8.59
N ALA A 87 -5.63 -8.49 7.65
CA ALA A 87 -4.31 -7.87 7.76
C ALA A 87 -4.29 -6.41 7.27
N LEU A 88 -3.51 -5.54 7.92
CA LEU A 88 -3.32 -4.16 7.45
C LEU A 88 -2.05 -4.05 6.61
N PHE A 89 -2.22 -3.83 5.30
CA PHE A 89 -1.12 -3.67 4.36
C PHE A 89 -0.88 -2.20 4.08
N TYR A 90 0.34 -1.73 4.28
CA TYR A 90 0.74 -0.41 3.81
C TYR A 90 1.00 -0.43 2.30
N GLY A 91 0.55 0.59 1.59
CA GLY A 91 0.84 0.66 0.17
C GLY A 91 0.30 1.89 -0.54
N GLY A 92 0.94 2.23 -1.65
CA GLY A 92 0.59 3.36 -2.50
C GLY A 92 -0.32 2.97 -3.65
N GLU A 93 -0.92 3.97 -4.29
CA GLU A 93 -1.74 3.80 -5.51
C GLU A 93 -0.95 3.19 -6.67
N VAL A 94 0.38 3.30 -6.64
CA VAL A 94 1.28 2.63 -7.59
C VAL A 94 1.15 1.10 -7.56
N ALA A 95 0.62 0.51 -6.48
CA ALA A 95 0.35 -0.92 -6.39
C ALA A 95 -0.45 -1.45 -7.58
N GLY A 96 -1.43 -0.68 -8.09
CA GLY A 96 -2.22 -1.06 -9.26
C GLY A 96 -1.43 -1.21 -10.57
N ARG A 97 -0.18 -0.74 -10.62
CA ARG A 97 0.72 -0.91 -11.77
C ARG A 97 1.65 -2.10 -11.64
N ILE A 98 1.66 -2.78 -10.49
CA ILE A 98 2.56 -3.90 -10.21
C ILE A 98 1.85 -5.21 -10.59
N GLN A 99 2.38 -5.91 -11.60
CA GLN A 99 1.78 -7.12 -12.15
C GLN A 99 2.62 -8.38 -11.87
N ASP A 100 3.84 -8.21 -11.38
CA ASP A 100 4.78 -9.28 -11.09
C ASP A 100 5.74 -8.91 -9.96
N ILE A 101 6.39 -9.92 -9.36
CA ILE A 101 7.36 -9.76 -8.28
C ILE A 101 8.72 -10.29 -8.77
N PRO A 102 9.48 -9.49 -9.56
CA PRO A 102 10.81 -9.86 -10.02
C PRO A 102 11.83 -9.82 -8.88
N SER A 103 13.05 -10.29 -9.13
CA SER A 103 14.18 -9.99 -8.25
C SER A 103 14.49 -8.48 -8.26
N VAL A 104 15.14 -7.97 -7.21
CA VAL A 104 15.54 -6.55 -7.14
C VAL A 104 16.40 -6.15 -8.35
N LYS A 105 17.30 -7.04 -8.76
CA LYS A 105 18.16 -6.82 -9.93
C LYS A 105 17.33 -6.66 -11.20
N GLU A 106 16.46 -7.62 -11.49
CA GLU A 106 15.60 -7.60 -12.69
C GLU A 106 14.67 -6.37 -12.69
N LEU A 107 14.16 -5.97 -11.53
CA LEU A 107 13.32 -4.77 -11.41
C LEU A 107 14.08 -3.51 -11.84
N ILE A 108 15.29 -3.31 -11.31
CA ILE A 108 16.11 -2.11 -11.59
C ILE A 108 16.54 -2.09 -13.07
N GLU A 109 17.00 -3.23 -13.59
CA GLU A 109 17.42 -3.36 -14.99
C GLU A 109 16.26 -3.03 -15.94
N ARG A 110 15.07 -3.61 -15.71
CA ARG A 110 13.86 -3.31 -16.51
C ARG A 110 13.48 -1.84 -16.48
N ILE A 111 13.46 -1.21 -15.31
CA ILE A 111 13.13 0.22 -15.18
C ILE A 111 14.09 1.09 -16.01
N ALA A 112 15.40 0.83 -15.91
CA ALA A 112 16.40 1.60 -16.64
C ALA A 112 16.29 1.41 -18.16
N GLU A 113 16.17 0.15 -18.61
CA GLU A 113 16.04 -0.18 -20.04
C GLU A 113 14.77 0.41 -20.66
N GLU A 114 13.63 0.28 -19.99
CA GLU A 114 12.36 0.85 -20.44
C GLU A 114 12.42 2.38 -20.51
N ALA A 115 12.99 3.04 -19.50
CA ALA A 115 13.16 4.49 -19.47
C ALA A 115 14.04 4.98 -20.63
N GLU A 116 15.20 4.35 -20.85
CA GLU A 116 16.08 4.69 -21.97
C GLU A 116 15.38 4.55 -23.32
N LYS A 117 14.64 3.46 -23.51
CA LYS A 117 13.89 3.20 -24.74
C LYS A 117 12.84 4.29 -24.96
N ILE A 118 12.05 4.63 -23.94
CA ILE A 118 11.03 5.68 -24.01
C ILE A 118 11.65 7.03 -24.39
N ILE A 119 12.79 7.40 -23.79
CA ILE A 119 13.52 8.65 -24.09
C ILE A 119 14.04 8.67 -25.53
N LYS A 120 14.61 7.57 -26.02
CA LYS A 120 15.12 7.48 -27.40
C LYS A 120 13.99 7.59 -28.43
N GLU A 121 12.81 7.06 -28.14
CA GLU A 121 11.64 7.09 -29.02
C GLU A 121 10.82 8.40 -28.94
N LEU A 122 10.99 9.18 -27.87
CA LEU A 122 10.21 10.39 -27.59
C LEU A 122 10.21 11.40 -28.75
N PRO A 123 11.35 11.78 -29.36
CA PRO A 123 11.38 12.74 -30.46
C PRO A 123 10.45 12.38 -31.62
N GLY A 124 10.39 11.11 -32.02
CA GLY A 124 9.51 10.64 -33.10
C GLY A 124 8.02 10.61 -32.75
N LYS A 125 7.66 10.87 -31.48
CA LYS A 125 6.27 10.94 -31.00
C LYS A 125 5.80 12.35 -30.70
N VAL A 126 6.72 13.28 -30.40
CA VAL A 126 6.38 14.62 -29.89
C VAL A 126 7.00 15.78 -30.66
N ILE A 127 7.99 15.53 -31.53
CA ILE A 127 8.60 16.54 -32.39
C ILE A 127 8.21 16.20 -33.84
N VAL A 128 7.38 17.07 -34.44
CA VAL A 128 6.96 17.01 -35.85
C VAL A 128 8.03 17.62 -36.74
#